data_AF-A0AAV2EFP2-F1
#
_entry.id   AF-A0AAV2EFP2-F1
#
_cell.length_a   1.000
_cell.length_b   1.000
_cell.length_c   1.000
_cell.angle_alpha   90.00
_cell.angle_beta   90.00
_cell.angle_gamma   90.00
#
_symmetry.space_group_name_H-M   'P 1'
#
loop_
_entity.id
_entity.type
_entity.pdbx_description
1 polymer ?
#
loop_
_entity_poly.entity_id
_entity_poly.type
_entity_poly.pdbx_seq_one_letter_code
_entity_poly.pdbx_strand_id
1 'polypeptide(L)'
;MMAIIRADDPGCCPDPSHTPDTDIGGFCAFDLTSESISAGKFCWDQQPEYNAYRETSFGHGILEVKNDTYALWRWLRNLEFAEFAGDNVFIVREPERDLLSSQRN
;
A
#
# COMPACT_ATOMS: atom_id res chain seq x y z
N MET A 1 -3.94 10.58 23.24
CA MET A 1 -3.43 10.34 21.87
C MET A 1 -4.56 9.69 21.10
N MET A 2 -5.07 10.32 20.04
CA MET A 2 -6.11 9.68 19.23
C MET A 2 -5.49 8.55 18.43
N ALA A 3 -6.00 7.33 18.60
CA ALA A 3 -5.61 6.20 17.78
C ALA A 3 -6.12 6.44 16.36
N ILE A 4 -5.25 6.25 15.38
CA ILE A 4 -5.65 6.30 13.97
C ILE A 4 -6.41 5.02 13.66
N ILE A 5 -7.63 5.22 13.17
CA ILE A 5 -8.56 4.16 12.77
C ILE A 5 -8.15 3.62 11.41
N ARG A 6 -8.07 2.30 11.29
CA ARG A 6 -7.76 1.57 10.06
C ARG A 6 -8.95 0.71 9.67
N ALA A 7 -9.13 0.44 8.39
CA ALA A 7 -10.24 -0.39 7.91
C ALA A 7 -10.20 -1.82 8.48
N ASP A 8 -9.00 -2.31 8.81
CA ASP A 8 -8.76 -3.60 9.45
C ASP A 8 -8.84 -3.59 10.99
N ASP A 9 -9.08 -2.43 11.61
CA ASP A 9 -9.32 -2.37 13.05
C ASP A 9 -10.74 -2.91 13.38
N PRO A 10 -10.95 -3.54 14.55
CA PRO A 10 -12.24 -4.09 14.93
C PRO A 10 -13.38 -3.06 14.84
N GLY A 11 -14.40 -3.36 14.03
CA GLY A 11 -15.58 -2.51 13.85
C GLY A 11 -15.36 -1.27 12.96
N CYS A 12 -14.21 -1.15 12.31
CA CYS A 12 -13.85 0.03 11.52
C CYS A 12 -13.90 -0.19 10.00
N CYS A 13 -14.33 -1.37 9.54
CA CYS A 13 -14.56 -1.64 8.13
C CYS A 13 -15.76 -0.79 7.62
N PRO A 14 -15.57 0.07 6.59
CA PRO A 14 -16.64 0.93 6.10
C PRO A 14 -17.69 0.16 5.31
N ASP A 15 -18.90 0.74 5.21
CA ASP A 15 -19.94 0.26 4.29
C ASP A 15 -19.44 0.45 2.84
N PRO A 16 -19.43 -0.59 1.99
CA PRO A 16 -18.97 -0.49 0.61
C PRO A 16 -19.64 0.63 -0.18
N SER A 17 -20.92 0.93 0.09
CA SER A 17 -21.67 1.99 -0.61
C SER A 17 -21.18 3.41 -0.32
N HIS A 18 -20.39 3.60 0.75
CA HIS A 18 -19.81 4.89 1.13
C HIS A 18 -18.34 5.06 0.71
N THR A 19 -17.77 4.07 0.02
CA THR A 19 -16.38 4.12 -0.47
C THR A 19 -16.15 4.72 -1.86
N PRO A 20 -17.12 4.76 -2.79
CA PRO A 20 -16.92 5.39 -4.09
C PRO A 20 -16.52 6.87 -3.97
N ASP A 21 -15.66 7.30 -4.88
CA ASP A 21 -15.47 8.72 -5.12
C ASP A 21 -16.77 9.34 -5.67
N THR A 22 -17.28 10.37 -5.02
CA THR A 22 -18.57 10.96 -5.34
C THR A 22 -18.53 11.83 -6.59
N ASP A 23 -17.35 12.35 -6.96
CA ASP A 23 -17.19 13.28 -8.07
C ASP A 23 -17.01 12.52 -9.39
N ILE A 24 -16.32 11.38 -9.36
CA ILE A 24 -16.09 10.48 -10.49
C ILE A 24 -17.26 9.50 -10.65
N GLY A 25 -17.81 8.99 -9.54
CA GLY A 25 -18.85 7.98 -9.54
C GLY A 25 -18.39 6.58 -10.00
N GLY A 26 -19.34 5.63 -10.00
CA GLY A 26 -19.08 4.22 -10.30
C GLY A 26 -18.63 3.40 -9.08
N PHE A 27 -18.81 2.08 -9.14
CA PHE A 27 -18.43 1.17 -8.06
C PHE A 27 -17.76 -0.09 -8.60
N CYS A 28 -16.51 -0.30 -8.18
CA CYS A 28 -15.68 -1.43 -8.60
C CYS A 28 -15.08 -2.20 -7.41
N ALA A 29 -15.29 -1.74 -6.17
CA ALA A 29 -14.69 -2.32 -4.97
C ALA A 29 -15.61 -3.41 -4.38
N PHE A 30 -15.58 -4.60 -4.98
CA PHE A 30 -16.38 -5.73 -4.50
C PHE A 30 -15.66 -6.51 -3.39
N ASP A 31 -16.41 -7.35 -2.68
CA ASP A 31 -15.84 -8.28 -1.69
C ASP A 31 -14.77 -9.19 -2.31
N LEU A 32 -13.78 -9.54 -1.50
CA LEU A 32 -12.69 -10.41 -1.95
C LEU A 32 -13.21 -11.83 -2.22
N THR A 33 -13.00 -12.32 -3.43
CA THR A 33 -13.49 -13.63 -3.88
C THR A 33 -12.45 -14.76 -3.79
N SER A 34 -11.20 -14.46 -3.42
CA SER A 34 -10.08 -15.40 -3.36
C SER A 34 -9.97 -16.13 -2.02
N GLU A 35 -9.16 -17.20 -1.96
CA GLU A 35 -8.79 -17.97 -0.76
C GLU A 35 -7.90 -17.17 0.25
N SER A 36 -8.05 -15.86 0.32
CA SER A 36 -7.40 -15.05 1.35
C SER A 36 -8.12 -15.24 2.70
N ILE A 37 -7.46 -14.84 3.79
CA ILE A 37 -8.06 -14.78 5.15
C ILE A 37 -9.33 -13.90 5.18
N SER A 38 -9.55 -13.08 4.14
CA SER A 38 -10.67 -12.16 4.00
C SER A 38 -11.67 -12.57 2.91
N ALA A 39 -11.70 -13.86 2.52
CA ALA A 39 -12.67 -14.38 1.57
C ALA A 39 -14.11 -14.02 1.97
N GLY A 40 -14.85 -13.39 1.05
CA GLY A 40 -16.23 -12.96 1.26
C GLY A 40 -16.39 -11.75 2.20
N LYS A 41 -15.30 -11.05 2.54
CA LYS A 41 -15.32 -9.81 3.32
C LYS A 41 -14.82 -8.64 2.49
N PHE A 42 -15.31 -7.46 2.81
CA PHE A 42 -14.85 -6.20 2.23
C PHE A 42 -13.49 -5.74 2.80
N CYS A 43 -13.26 -5.99 4.09
CA CYS A 43 -12.00 -5.66 4.77
C CYS A 43 -11.37 -6.89 5.44
N TRP A 44 -10.07 -6.78 5.67
CA TRP A 44 -9.33 -7.71 6.52
C TRP A 44 -9.60 -7.43 8.00
N ASP A 45 -9.34 -8.39 8.88
CA ASP A 45 -9.42 -8.24 10.34
C ASP A 45 -8.03 -8.08 10.99
N GLN A 46 -7.02 -7.89 10.16
CA GLN A 46 -5.63 -7.62 10.50
C GLN A 46 -4.96 -6.89 9.34
N GLN A 47 -3.71 -6.45 9.55
CA GLN A 47 -2.92 -5.87 8.47
C GLN A 47 -2.88 -6.81 7.26
N PRO A 48 -3.35 -6.39 6.09
CA PRO A 48 -3.28 -7.23 4.89
C PRO A 48 -1.84 -7.55 4.52
N GLU A 49 -1.58 -8.75 4.00
CA GLU A 49 -0.23 -9.20 3.64
C GLU A 49 0.43 -8.32 2.56
N TYR A 50 -0.36 -7.70 1.69
CA TYR A 50 0.13 -6.77 0.67
C TYR A 50 0.57 -5.41 1.26
N ASN A 51 0.32 -5.14 2.54
CA ASN A 51 0.73 -3.92 3.22
C ASN A 51 2.09 -4.13 3.92
N ALA A 52 3.17 -3.76 3.24
CA ALA A 52 4.53 -3.92 3.75
C ALA A 52 4.87 -2.97 4.93
N TYR A 53 4.38 -1.73 4.90
CA TYR A 53 4.69 -0.72 5.92
C TYR A 53 3.59 0.35 5.98
N ARG A 54 3.24 0.78 7.20
CA ARG A 54 2.32 1.89 7.46
C ARG A 54 2.67 2.61 8.77
N GLU A 55 2.84 3.92 8.69
CA GLU A 55 3.05 4.80 9.85
C GLU A 55 2.21 6.07 9.67
N THR A 56 1.63 6.60 10.74
CA THR A 56 0.87 7.85 10.69
C THR A 56 1.70 9.02 11.19
N SER A 57 2.53 9.54 10.29
CA SER A 57 3.33 10.73 10.52
C SER A 57 3.33 11.60 9.27
N PHE A 58 3.51 12.91 9.44
CA PHE A 58 3.81 13.79 8.32
C PHE A 58 5.24 13.55 7.84
N GLY A 59 5.46 13.63 6.53
CA GLY A 59 6.76 13.33 5.93
C GLY A 59 6.79 13.60 4.42
N HIS A 60 7.89 13.23 3.79
CA HIS A 60 8.08 13.28 2.35
C HIS A 60 8.91 12.10 1.84
N GLY A 61 8.79 11.80 0.55
CA GLY A 61 9.52 10.70 -0.10
C GLY A 61 10.68 11.19 -0.93
N ILE A 62 11.75 10.38 -0.98
CA ILE A 62 12.87 10.55 -1.91
C ILE A 62 13.06 9.23 -2.66
N LEU A 63 13.02 9.29 -4.00
CA LEU A 63 13.33 8.17 -4.88
C LEU A 63 14.67 8.43 -5.57
N GLU A 64 15.66 7.58 -5.33
CA GLU A 64 16.99 7.65 -5.92
C GLU A 64 17.23 6.50 -6.89
N VAL A 65 17.07 6.75 -8.18
CA VAL A 65 17.42 5.78 -9.23
C VAL A 65 18.93 5.62 -9.27
N LYS A 66 19.42 4.39 -9.06
CA LYS A 66 20.85 4.08 -9.04
C LYS A 66 21.35 3.60 -10.40
N ASN A 67 20.54 2.80 -11.09
CA ASN A 67 20.81 2.29 -12.44
C ASN A 67 19.48 1.84 -13.09
N ASP A 68 19.55 1.07 -14.17
CA ASP A 68 18.41 0.58 -14.95
C ASP A 68 17.54 -0.48 -14.26
N THR A 69 17.98 -1.00 -13.11
CA THR A 69 17.32 -2.08 -12.36
C THR A 69 17.03 -1.73 -10.90
N TYR A 70 17.79 -0.83 -10.28
CA TYR A 70 17.69 -0.49 -8.86
C TYR A 70 17.32 0.98 -8.64
N ALA A 71 16.32 1.20 -7.78
CA ALA A 71 16.03 2.51 -7.19
C ALA A 71 15.87 2.37 -5.67
N LEU A 72 16.41 3.32 -4.91
CA LEU A 72 16.22 3.39 -3.47
C LEU A 72 15.05 4.33 -3.15
N TRP A 73 13.98 3.80 -2.55
CA TRP A 73 12.92 4.59 -1.95
C TRP A 73 13.24 4.86 -0.48
N ARG A 74 13.05 6.10 -0.05
CA ARG A 74 13.09 6.49 1.36
C ARG A 74 11.91 7.39 1.67
N TRP A 75 11.25 7.13 2.78
CA TRP A 75 10.28 8.05 3.36
C TRP A 75 10.84 8.66 4.65
N LEU A 76 10.82 9.99 4.73
CA LEU A 76 11.41 10.77 5.81
C LEU A 76 10.31 11.45 6.62
N ARG A 77 10.36 11.30 7.95
CA ARG A 77 9.41 11.93 8.88
C ARG A 77 9.77 13.40 9.07
N ASN A 78 8.78 14.27 9.23
CA ASN A 78 9.00 15.70 9.48
C ASN A 78 9.66 15.99 10.84
N LEU A 79 9.57 15.06 11.80
CA LEU A 79 10.07 15.25 13.18
C LEU A 79 11.53 14.83 13.38
N GLU A 80 12.12 14.13 12.42
CA GLU A 80 13.50 13.66 12.53
C GLU A 80 14.45 14.60 11.78
N PHE A 81 15.66 14.75 12.31
CA PHE A 81 16.75 15.25 11.48
C PHE A 81 16.82 14.35 10.23
N ALA A 82 16.95 14.96 9.05
CA ALA A 82 16.81 14.32 7.73
C ALA A 82 17.69 13.08 7.46
N GLU A 83 18.51 12.67 8.43
CA GLU A 83 19.40 11.51 8.38
C GLU A 83 18.69 10.18 8.67
N PHE A 84 17.53 10.17 9.34
CA PHE A 84 16.79 8.94 9.64
C PHE A 84 15.52 8.82 8.78
N ALA A 85 15.51 7.83 7.89
CA ALA A 85 14.31 7.46 7.14
C ALA A 85 13.36 6.65 8.04
N GLY A 86 12.08 7.00 8.03
CA GLY A 86 11.05 6.19 8.69
C GLY A 86 10.81 4.86 7.96
N ASP A 87 10.99 4.86 6.63
CA ASP A 87 10.99 3.65 5.79
C ASP A 87 12.06 3.74 4.70
N ASN A 88 12.67 2.61 4.34
CA ASN A 88 13.71 2.49 3.32
C ASN A 88 13.69 1.13 2.60
N VAL A 89 13.57 1.15 1.27
CA VAL A 89 13.54 -0.10 0.49
C VAL A 89 14.19 0.09 -0.88
N PHE A 90 14.91 -0.92 -1.34
CA PHE A 90 15.32 -1.01 -2.73
C PHE A 90 14.18 -1.59 -3.58
N ILE A 91 13.74 -0.83 -4.56
CA ILE A 91 12.87 -1.29 -5.64
C ILE A 91 13.78 -1.85 -6.73
N VAL A 92 13.69 -3.16 -6.95
CA VAL A 92 14.45 -3.86 -7.98
C VAL A 92 13.48 -4.36 -9.03
N ARG A 93 13.63 -3.90 -10.27
CA ARG A 93 12.87 -4.43 -11.42
C ARG A 93 13.64 -5.59 -12.06
N GLU A 94 12.91 -6.62 -12.48
CA GLU A 94 13.49 -7.82 -13.08
C GLU A 94 13.06 -7.92 -14.56
N PRO A 95 13.64 -7.11 -15.47
CA PRO A 95 13.15 -6.96 -16.83
C PRO A 95 13.05 -8.28 -17.60
N GLU A 96 14.02 -9.18 -17.43
CA GLU A 96 13.98 -10.48 -18.11
C GLU A 96 12.80 -11.32 -17.63
N ARG A 97 12.54 -11.38 -16.32
CA ARG A 97 11.42 -12.13 -15.76
C ARG A 97 10.08 -11.52 -16.16
N ASP A 98 9.97 -10.20 -16.00
CA ASP A 98 8.71 -9.50 -16.14
C ASP A 98 8.31 -9.38 -17.63
N LEU A 99 9.26 -9.13 -18.54
CA LEU A 99 8.97 -9.09 -19.98
C LEU A 99 8.72 -10.49 -20.56
N LEU A 100 9.39 -11.55 -20.07
CA LEU A 100 9.08 -12.92 -20.49
C LEU A 100 7.72 -13.42 -19.98
N SER A 101 7.19 -12.85 -18.90
CA SER A 101 5.80 -13.09 -18.48
C SER A 101 4.79 -12.35 -19.38
N SER A 102 5.12 -11.14 -19.84
CA SER A 102 4.27 -10.36 -20.76
C SER A 102 4.16 -10.97 -22.16
N GLN A 103 5.14 -11.77 -22.60
CA GLN A 103 5.13 -12.44 -23.91
C GLN A 103 4.45 -13.82 -23.89
N ARG A 104 3.97 -14.28 -22.72
CA ARG A 104 3.33 -15.59 -22.52
C ARG A 104 1.80 -15.51 -22.30
N ASN A 105 1.18 -14.38 -22.65
CA ASN A 105 -0.27 -14.20 -22.70
C ASN A 105 -0.76 -14.04 -24.13
#